data_AF-A0AA90P5M8-F1
#
_entry.id   AF-A0AA90P5M8-F1
#
_cell.length_a   1.000
_cell.length_b   1.000
_cell.length_c   1.000
_cell.angle_alpha   90.00
_cell.angle_beta   90.00
_cell.angle_gamma   90.00
#
_symmetry.space_group_name_H-M   'P 1'
#
loop_
_entity.id
_entity.type
_entity.pdbx_description
1 polymer ?
#
loop_
_entity_poly.entity_id
_entity_poly.type
_entity_poly.pdbx_seq_one_letter_code
_entity_poly.pdbx_strand_id
1 'polypeptide(L)'
;MRFFKMFSICILLIIFLNACSLETTKTKSEILEIPNKDEYTTLLVQGVDEDGVSSESTSKVITDINEIHAFIDKVNKMEVVQPPNKELLEKSKELNKKGNYFFILSDKETMNNQVYTINFFSDGRIMFQERIGKKQEENGAGQKMMYLSKEKHSDVLPEMKELLNIKF
;
A
#
# COMPACT_ATOMS: atom_id res chain seq x y z
N MET A 1 19.55 -11.04 56.54
CA MET A 1 19.91 -9.97 55.57
C MET A 1 20.47 -10.43 54.22
N ARG A 2 20.54 -11.74 53.88
CA ARG A 2 20.98 -12.19 52.54
C ARG A 2 19.84 -12.34 51.53
N PHE A 3 18.66 -12.79 51.98
CA PHE A 3 17.49 -12.99 51.10
C PHE A 3 16.87 -11.68 50.58
N PHE A 4 16.80 -10.63 51.40
CA PHE A 4 16.31 -9.31 50.96
C PHE A 4 17.22 -8.63 49.91
N LYS A 5 18.55 -8.85 49.99
CA LYS A 5 19.50 -8.35 48.98
C LYS A 5 19.37 -9.10 47.65
N MET A 6 19.05 -10.40 47.69
CA MET A 6 18.88 -11.23 46.49
C MET A 6 17.59 -10.90 45.73
N PHE A 7 16.50 -10.62 46.46
CA PHE A 7 15.21 -10.23 45.86
C PHE A 7 15.26 -8.86 45.16
N SER A 8 16.03 -7.92 45.71
CA SER A 8 16.21 -6.58 45.13
C SER A 8 16.98 -6.60 43.80
N ILE A 9 17.88 -7.57 43.59
CA ILE A 9 18.65 -7.70 42.34
C ILE A 9 17.79 -8.30 41.23
N CYS A 10 16.89 -9.24 41.55
CA CYS A 10 15.98 -9.84 40.58
C CYS A 10 14.94 -8.84 40.02
N ILE A 11 14.42 -7.93 40.86
CA ILE A 11 13.45 -6.91 40.41
C ILE A 11 14.12 -5.89 39.46
N LEU A 12 15.36 -5.51 39.72
CA LEU A 12 16.13 -4.62 38.82
C LEU A 12 16.39 -5.27 37.45
N LEU A 13 16.70 -6.57 37.40
CA LEU A 13 16.89 -7.28 36.14
C LEU A 13 15.61 -7.38 35.29
N ILE A 14 14.42 -7.49 35.92
CA ILE A 14 13.14 -7.55 35.20
C ILE A 14 12.78 -6.19 34.57
N ILE A 15 13.16 -5.07 35.20
CA ILE A 15 12.95 -3.73 34.64
C ILE A 15 13.87 -3.50 33.42
N PHE A 16 15.11 -3.99 33.46
CA PHE A 16 16.04 -3.91 32.31
C PHE A 16 15.67 -4.87 31.16
N LEU A 17 15.00 -5.99 31.43
CA LEU A 17 14.54 -6.92 30.39
C LEU A 17 13.35 -6.37 29.56
N ASN A 18 12.54 -5.46 30.11
CA ASN A 18 11.47 -4.79 29.36
C ASN A 18 11.95 -3.54 28.60
N ALA A 19 13.21 -3.10 28.81
CA ALA A 19 13.79 -1.96 28.11
C ALA A 19 14.54 -2.36 26.82
N CYS A 20 14.69 -3.66 26.56
CA CYS A 20 15.31 -4.16 25.33
C CYS A 20 14.23 -4.43 24.26
N SER A 21 14.34 -3.68 23.16
CA SER A 21 13.64 -3.82 21.88
C SER A 21 12.27 -3.16 21.73
N LEU A 22 12.15 -1.90 22.18
CA LEU A 22 11.56 -0.93 21.25
C LEU A 22 12.70 -0.43 20.34
N GLU A 23 13.24 -1.33 19.52
CA GLU A 23 14.02 -0.91 18.35
C GLU A 23 13.01 -0.21 17.44
N THR A 24 12.82 1.09 17.68
CA THR A 24 12.38 2.02 16.66
C THR A 24 13.51 2.09 15.65
N THR A 25 13.66 1.02 14.86
CA THR A 25 14.22 1.13 13.53
C THR A 25 13.38 2.23 12.89
N LYS A 26 13.93 3.44 12.83
CA LYS A 26 13.33 4.54 12.08
C LYS A 26 13.28 4.04 10.65
N THR A 27 12.18 3.42 10.26
CA THR A 27 11.93 3.03 8.87
C THR A 27 12.05 4.32 8.09
N LYS A 28 13.08 4.40 7.24
CA LYS A 28 13.36 5.60 6.46
C LYS A 28 12.09 5.89 5.66
N SER A 29 11.47 7.02 5.95
CA SER A 29 10.36 7.50 5.15
C SER A 29 10.88 8.27 3.95
N GLU A 30 10.10 8.27 2.89
CA GLU A 30 10.35 9.05 1.69
C GLU A 30 9.05 9.63 1.17
N ILE A 31 9.16 10.68 0.37
CA ILE A 31 8.02 11.27 -0.32
C ILE A 31 7.88 10.54 -1.64
N LEU A 32 6.74 9.87 -1.83
CA LEU A 32 6.44 9.14 -3.04
C LEU A 32 6.42 10.08 -4.24
N GLU A 33 7.03 9.65 -5.34
CA GLU A 33 6.85 10.28 -6.64
C GLU A 33 6.38 9.22 -7.64
N ILE A 34 5.13 9.32 -8.09
CA ILE A 34 4.63 8.45 -9.15
C ILE A 34 5.37 8.81 -10.45
N PRO A 35 6.11 7.87 -11.06
CA PRO A 35 6.90 8.13 -12.25
C PRO A 35 6.00 8.34 -13.47
N ASN A 36 6.49 9.08 -14.48
CA ASN A 36 5.85 9.18 -15.80
C ASN A 36 4.34 9.51 -15.72
N LYS A 37 3.95 10.34 -14.75
CA LYS A 37 2.53 10.61 -14.44
C LYS A 37 1.71 11.08 -15.64
N ASP A 38 2.36 11.80 -16.57
CA ASP A 38 1.74 12.36 -17.77
C ASP A 38 1.61 11.33 -18.92
N GLU A 39 2.17 10.12 -18.75
CA GLU A 39 2.09 9.03 -19.75
C GLU A 39 0.91 8.08 -19.50
N TYR A 40 0.26 8.15 -18.33
CA TYR A 40 -0.88 7.30 -18.01
C TYR A 40 -2.15 7.80 -18.70
N THR A 41 -2.73 6.97 -19.55
CA THR A 41 -3.97 7.28 -20.29
C THR A 41 -5.16 6.45 -19.83
N THR A 42 -4.95 5.51 -18.91
CA THR A 42 -6.01 4.65 -18.41
C THR A 42 -5.84 4.39 -16.92
N LEU A 43 -6.95 4.46 -16.19
CA LEU A 43 -7.07 4.03 -14.80
C LEU A 43 -8.14 2.94 -14.71
N LEU A 44 -7.74 1.73 -14.33
CA LEU A 44 -8.66 0.67 -13.95
C LEU A 44 -8.84 0.69 -12.43
N VAL A 45 -10.09 0.80 -11.99
CA VAL A 45 -10.47 0.64 -10.59
C VAL A 45 -11.18 -0.69 -10.41
N GLN A 46 -10.77 -1.45 -9.41
CA GLN A 46 -11.24 -2.80 -9.18
C GLN A 46 -11.44 -3.03 -7.69
N GLY A 47 -12.68 -3.31 -7.28
CA GLY A 47 -13.03 -3.83 -5.97
C GLY A 47 -13.31 -5.33 -6.01
N VAL A 48 -13.79 -5.84 -4.88
CA VAL A 48 -14.26 -7.23 -4.73
C VAL A 48 -15.60 -7.27 -4.02
N ASP A 49 -16.39 -8.30 -4.30
CA ASP A 49 -17.65 -8.57 -3.62
C ASP A 49 -17.44 -9.26 -2.25
N GLU A 50 -18.53 -9.72 -1.62
CA GLU A 50 -18.49 -10.42 -0.32
C GLU A 50 -17.71 -11.74 -0.37
N ASP A 51 -17.62 -12.37 -1.54
CA ASP A 51 -16.88 -13.62 -1.75
C ASP A 51 -15.41 -13.35 -2.12
N GLY A 52 -15.01 -12.08 -2.18
CA GLY A 52 -13.66 -11.66 -2.56
C GLY A 52 -13.40 -11.77 -4.06
N VAL A 53 -14.45 -11.83 -4.88
CA VAL A 53 -14.36 -11.97 -6.33
C VAL A 53 -14.48 -10.60 -6.99
N SER A 54 -13.63 -10.38 -7.99
CA SER A 54 -13.75 -9.21 -8.85
C SER A 54 -14.44 -9.55 -10.17
N SER A 55 -15.26 -8.63 -10.67
CA SER A 55 -16.06 -8.79 -11.88
C SER A 55 -16.29 -7.44 -12.57
N GLU A 56 -17.02 -7.46 -13.67
CA GLU A 56 -17.44 -6.23 -14.38
C GLU A 56 -18.28 -5.29 -13.49
N SER A 57 -19.07 -5.83 -12.55
CA SER A 57 -19.89 -5.01 -11.64
C SER A 57 -19.08 -4.39 -10.49
N THR A 58 -17.88 -4.90 -10.23
CA THR A 58 -16.94 -4.38 -9.21
C THR A 58 -15.71 -3.76 -9.85
N SER A 59 -15.79 -3.37 -11.13
CA SER A 59 -14.71 -2.69 -11.83
C SER A 59 -15.20 -1.54 -12.70
N LYS A 60 -14.29 -0.60 -12.97
CA LYS A 60 -14.52 0.55 -13.84
C LYS A 60 -13.22 0.92 -14.53
N VAL A 61 -13.28 1.11 -15.84
CA VAL A 61 -12.18 1.69 -16.63
C VAL A 61 -12.46 3.17 -16.84
N ILE A 62 -11.43 3.99 -16.62
CA ILE A 62 -11.46 5.44 -16.73
C ILE A 62 -10.38 5.86 -17.73
N THR A 63 -10.78 6.64 -18.73
CA THR A 63 -9.90 7.17 -19.79
C THR A 63 -9.94 8.69 -19.89
N ASP A 64 -10.73 9.36 -19.05
CA ASP A 64 -10.69 10.81 -18.93
C ASP A 64 -9.39 11.25 -18.27
N ILE A 65 -8.58 12.00 -19.01
CA ILE A 65 -7.23 12.37 -18.56
C ILE A 65 -7.25 13.30 -17.35
N ASN A 66 -8.28 14.13 -17.20
CA ASN A 66 -8.39 15.04 -16.06
C ASN A 66 -8.74 14.27 -14.78
N GLU A 67 -9.62 13.27 -14.88
CA GLU A 67 -9.93 12.36 -13.78
C GLU A 67 -8.68 11.57 -13.35
N ILE A 68 -7.91 11.07 -14.32
CA ILE A 68 -6.66 10.34 -14.07
C ILE A 68 -5.63 11.24 -13.39
N HIS A 69 -5.42 12.46 -13.88
CA HIS A 69 -4.49 13.41 -13.26
C HIS A 69 -4.95 13.81 -11.85
N ALA A 70 -6.24 14.09 -11.66
CA ALA A 70 -6.78 14.43 -10.34
C ALA A 70 -6.59 13.27 -9.34
N PHE A 71 -6.77 12.02 -9.79
CA PHE A 71 -6.47 10.84 -8.99
C PHE A 71 -4.97 10.76 -8.64
N ILE A 72 -4.09 10.88 -9.63
CA ILE A 72 -2.63 10.83 -9.41
C ILE A 72 -2.21 11.93 -8.43
N ASP A 73 -2.63 13.17 -8.64
CA ASP A 73 -2.26 14.30 -7.80
C ASP A 73 -2.72 14.12 -6.34
N LYS A 74 -3.83 13.42 -6.11
CA LYS A 74 -4.31 13.14 -4.75
C LYS A 74 -3.41 12.18 -3.99
N VAL A 75 -2.89 11.15 -4.66
CA VAL A 75 -2.13 10.06 -4.03
C VAL A 75 -0.62 10.23 -4.15
N ASN A 76 -0.16 11.09 -5.05
CA ASN A 76 1.24 11.44 -5.22
C ASN A 76 1.74 12.27 -4.04
N LYS A 77 3.07 12.31 -3.84
CA LYS A 77 3.73 13.04 -2.75
C LYS A 77 3.31 12.61 -1.34
N MET A 78 2.64 11.47 -1.19
CA MET A 78 2.39 10.88 0.12
C MET A 78 3.71 10.45 0.78
N GLU A 79 3.81 10.63 2.10
CA GLU A 79 4.92 10.08 2.87
C GLU A 79 4.74 8.57 2.99
N VAL A 80 5.71 7.81 2.52
CA VAL A 80 5.69 6.36 2.46
C VAL A 80 6.90 5.75 3.15
N VAL A 81 6.78 4.47 3.47
CA VAL A 81 7.85 3.64 4.03
C VAL A 81 7.94 2.34 3.25
N GLN A 82 9.14 1.79 3.15
CA GLN A 82 9.31 0.43 2.65
C GLN A 82 8.96 -0.55 3.79
N PRO A 83 7.87 -1.34 3.66
CA PRO A 83 7.49 -2.30 4.69
C PRO A 83 8.45 -3.51 4.71
N PRO A 84 8.63 -4.15 5.87
CA PRO A 84 9.29 -5.45 5.94
C PRO A 84 8.45 -6.52 5.22
N ASN A 85 9.11 -7.55 4.70
CA ASN A 85 8.46 -8.65 3.96
C ASN A 85 7.27 -9.30 4.70
N LYS A 86 7.35 -9.41 6.03
CA LYS A 86 6.26 -9.97 6.84
C LYS A 86 4.99 -9.11 6.75
N GLU A 87 5.12 -7.79 6.80
CA GLU A 87 3.98 -6.88 6.69
C GLU A 87 3.39 -6.91 5.28
N LEU A 88 4.23 -6.98 4.24
CA LEU A 88 3.78 -7.17 2.86
C LEU A 88 2.96 -8.45 2.68
N LEU A 89 3.42 -9.56 3.28
CA LEU A 89 2.72 -10.84 3.22
C LEU A 89 1.34 -10.75 3.88
N GLU A 90 1.24 -10.12 5.06
CA GLU A 90 -0.05 -9.94 5.72
C GLU A 90 -0.98 -9.03 4.89
N LYS A 91 -0.46 -7.94 4.33
CA LYS A 91 -1.25 -7.06 3.46
C LYS A 91 -1.70 -7.75 2.18
N SER A 92 -0.88 -8.62 1.59
CA SER A 92 -1.28 -9.38 0.40
C SER A 92 -2.47 -10.32 0.67
N LYS A 93 -2.61 -10.86 1.88
CA LYS A 93 -3.76 -11.71 2.25
C LYS A 93 -5.06 -10.92 2.40
N GLU A 94 -4.95 -9.60 2.60
CA GLU A 94 -6.11 -8.73 2.76
C GLU A 94 -6.71 -8.33 1.41
N LEU A 95 -5.97 -8.41 0.31
CA LEU A 95 -6.38 -7.85 -0.99
C LEU A 95 -7.76 -8.29 -1.49
N ASN A 96 -8.17 -9.53 -1.19
CA ASN A 96 -9.47 -10.07 -1.60
C ASN A 96 -10.59 -9.81 -0.58
N LYS A 97 -10.39 -8.92 0.39
CA LYS A 97 -11.43 -8.53 1.35
C LYS A 97 -12.23 -7.37 0.80
N LYS A 98 -13.57 -7.45 0.91
CA LYS A 98 -14.47 -6.35 0.58
C LYS A 98 -14.07 -5.07 1.30
N GLY A 99 -14.15 -3.95 0.58
CA GLY A 99 -13.70 -2.64 1.04
C GLY A 99 -12.24 -2.33 0.69
N ASN A 100 -11.50 -3.31 0.14
CA ASN A 100 -10.20 -3.06 -0.47
C ASN A 100 -10.37 -2.86 -1.99
N TYR A 101 -9.55 -1.96 -2.54
CA TYR A 101 -9.63 -1.58 -3.95
C TYR A 101 -8.24 -1.53 -4.58
N PHE A 102 -8.16 -1.95 -5.83
CA PHE A 102 -7.02 -1.77 -6.71
C PHE A 102 -7.31 -0.60 -7.65
N PHE A 103 -6.34 0.29 -7.77
CA PHE A 103 -6.29 1.36 -8.75
C PHE A 103 -5.04 1.13 -9.58
N ILE A 104 -5.22 0.90 -10.88
CA ILE A 104 -4.18 0.45 -11.78
C ILE A 104 -4.05 1.48 -12.89
N LEU A 105 -2.95 2.23 -12.86
CA LEU A 105 -2.60 3.18 -13.90
C LEU A 105 -1.86 2.48 -15.04
N SER A 106 -2.19 2.84 -16.27
CA SER A 106 -1.53 2.31 -17.47
C SER A 106 -1.46 3.31 -18.61
N ASP A 107 -0.42 3.20 -19.43
CA ASP A 107 -0.27 3.94 -20.69
C ASP A 107 -1.19 3.41 -21.80
N LYS A 108 -1.86 2.27 -21.56
CA LYS A 108 -2.79 1.61 -22.49
C LYS A 108 -3.90 0.88 -21.76
N GLU A 109 -5.08 0.84 -22.37
CA GLU A 109 -6.22 0.09 -21.87
C GLU A 109 -5.95 -1.41 -21.72
N THR A 110 -5.05 -1.97 -22.54
CA THR A 110 -4.66 -3.40 -22.49
C THR A 110 -3.82 -3.77 -21.27
N MET A 111 -3.39 -2.81 -20.44
CA MET A 111 -2.66 -3.02 -19.17
C MET A 111 -1.38 -3.87 -19.31
N ASN A 112 -0.75 -3.89 -20.48
CA ASN A 112 0.34 -4.82 -20.82
C ASN A 112 1.73 -4.17 -20.91
N ASN A 113 1.84 -2.86 -20.66
CA ASN A 113 3.11 -2.13 -20.70
C ASN A 113 3.41 -1.46 -19.35
N GLN A 114 3.24 -0.14 -19.24
CA GLN A 114 3.62 0.58 -18.04
C GLN A 114 2.47 0.52 -17.04
N VAL A 115 2.62 -0.28 -15.98
CA VAL A 115 1.58 -0.46 -14.97
C VAL A 115 2.06 0.00 -13.61
N TYR A 116 1.26 0.84 -12.97
CA TYR A 116 1.47 1.26 -11.59
C TYR A 116 0.22 0.91 -10.76
N THR A 117 0.41 0.12 -9.70
CA THR A 117 -0.70 -0.42 -8.90
C THR A 117 -0.74 0.23 -7.54
N ILE A 118 -1.91 0.74 -7.18
CA ILE A 118 -2.19 1.41 -5.91
C ILE A 118 -3.33 0.65 -5.24
N ASN A 119 -3.05 0.06 -4.08
CA ASN A 119 -4.02 -0.73 -3.33
C ASN A 119 -4.49 0.09 -2.13
N PHE A 120 -5.78 0.32 -2.05
CA PHE A 120 -6.41 0.93 -0.88
C PHE A 120 -6.94 -0.17 0.02
N PHE A 121 -6.45 -0.19 1.25
CA PHE A 121 -6.95 -1.09 2.29
C PHE A 121 -8.05 -0.40 3.10
N SER A 122 -9.03 -1.18 3.53
CA SER A 122 -10.14 -0.77 4.39
C SER A 122 -9.70 -0.16 5.73
N ASP A 123 -8.48 -0.45 6.17
CA ASP A 123 -7.88 0.17 7.36
C ASP A 123 -7.26 1.56 7.10
N GLY A 124 -7.37 2.08 5.87
CA GLY A 124 -6.83 3.37 5.43
C GLY A 124 -5.36 3.32 5.00
N ARG A 125 -4.68 2.17 5.04
CA ARG A 125 -3.33 2.05 4.45
C ARG A 125 -3.42 2.05 2.93
N ILE A 126 -2.41 2.62 2.28
CA ILE A 126 -2.30 2.62 0.82
C ILE A 126 -0.98 1.95 0.45
N MET A 127 -1.02 0.96 -0.44
CA MET A 127 0.18 0.30 -0.98
C MET A 127 0.42 0.70 -2.41
N PHE A 128 1.61 1.21 -2.69
CA PHE A 128 2.07 1.59 -4.01
C PHE A 128 3.04 0.54 -4.54
N GLN A 129 2.83 0.10 -5.78
CA GLN A 129 3.67 -0.89 -6.44
C GLN A 129 4.07 -0.37 -7.81
N GLU A 130 5.35 -0.14 -8.01
CA GLU A 130 5.92 0.12 -9.31
C GLU A 130 6.37 -1.20 -9.96
N ARG A 131 5.96 -1.43 -11.21
CA ARG A 131 6.54 -2.51 -12.01
C ARG A 131 7.90 -2.05 -12.55
N ILE A 132 8.99 -2.46 -11.91
CA ILE A 132 10.33 -2.23 -12.45
C ILE A 132 10.55 -3.15 -13.65
N GLY A 133 10.49 -2.58 -14.87
CA GLY A 133 11.01 -3.17 -16.10
C GLY A 133 10.01 -3.88 -17.03
N LYS A 134 10.32 -3.85 -18.34
CA LYS A 134 9.59 -4.50 -19.44
C LYS A 134 9.70 -6.03 -19.46
N LYS A 135 10.51 -6.63 -18.58
CA LYS A 135 10.71 -8.07 -18.52
C LYS A 135 10.51 -8.54 -17.09
N GLN A 136 9.54 -9.43 -16.92
CA GLN A 136 9.53 -10.36 -15.81
C GLN A 136 10.80 -11.21 -16.00
N GLU A 137 11.87 -10.93 -15.25
CA GLU A 137 13.02 -11.84 -15.27
C GLU A 137 12.51 -13.24 -14.85
N GLU A 138 12.90 -14.27 -15.60
CA GLU A 138 12.45 -15.67 -15.44
C GLU A 138 12.65 -16.22 -14.01
N ASN A 139 13.40 -15.49 -13.19
CA ASN A 139 13.76 -15.83 -11.81
C ASN A 139 12.90 -15.08 -10.76
N GLY A 140 11.84 -14.37 -11.17
CA GLY A 140 10.95 -13.64 -10.26
C GLY A 140 11.57 -12.38 -9.62
N ALA A 141 12.77 -11.98 -10.05
CA ALA A 141 13.58 -10.89 -9.49
C ALA A 141 13.35 -9.52 -10.15
N GLY A 142 12.22 -9.32 -10.85
CA GLY A 142 11.73 -7.98 -11.16
C GLY A 142 11.22 -7.35 -9.88
N GLN A 143 12.12 -6.75 -9.08
CA GLN A 143 11.77 -6.17 -7.78
C GLN A 143 10.66 -5.14 -7.99
N LYS A 144 9.43 -5.47 -7.56
CA LYS A 144 8.39 -4.47 -7.35
C LYS A 144 8.87 -3.60 -6.20
N MET A 145 9.23 -2.35 -6.45
CA MET A 145 9.35 -1.41 -5.33
C MET A 145 7.95 -1.25 -4.76
N MET A 146 7.79 -1.70 -3.51
CA MET A 146 6.53 -1.69 -2.79
C MET A 146 6.66 -0.78 -1.59
N TYR A 147 5.75 0.18 -1.52
CA TYR A 147 5.69 1.18 -0.46
C TYR A 147 4.35 1.12 0.23
N LEU A 148 4.33 1.37 1.54
CA LEU A 148 3.10 1.65 2.28
C LEU A 148 3.07 3.11 2.69
N SER A 149 1.88 3.71 2.67
CA SER A 149 1.66 5.00 3.31
C SER A 149 2.09 4.93 4.77
N LYS A 150 2.88 5.91 5.22
CA LYS A 150 3.38 5.97 6.59
C LYS A 150 2.26 6.18 7.61
N GLU A 151 1.22 6.91 7.22
CA GLU A 151 0.00 7.10 8.00
C GLU A 151 -1.20 6.39 7.35
N LYS A 152 -2.30 6.31 8.09
CA LYS A 152 -3.60 5.85 7.58
C LYS A 152 -4.36 7.05 7.02
N HIS A 153 -4.91 6.88 5.82
CA HIS A 153 -5.64 7.88 5.05
C HIS A 153 -7.06 7.38 4.76
N SER A 154 -7.88 7.26 5.81
CA SER A 154 -9.25 6.71 5.72
C SER A 154 -10.21 7.56 4.88
N ASP A 155 -9.88 8.82 4.67
CA ASP A 155 -10.60 9.82 3.87
C ASP A 155 -10.35 9.69 2.37
N VAL A 156 -9.16 9.25 1.96
CA VAL A 156 -8.74 9.30 0.55
C VAL A 156 -9.57 8.35 -0.33
N LEU A 157 -9.84 7.11 0.12
CA LEU A 157 -10.64 6.18 -0.69
C LEU A 157 -12.06 6.69 -0.93
N PRO A 158 -12.83 7.14 0.09
CA PRO A 158 -14.12 7.79 -0.12
C PRO A 158 -14.07 8.96 -1.11
N GLU A 159 -13.09 9.86 -0.97
CA GLU A 159 -12.93 11.01 -1.86
C GLU A 159 -12.63 10.59 -3.30
N MET A 160 -11.80 9.57 -3.50
CA MET A 160 -11.51 9.04 -4.84
C MET A 160 -12.71 8.32 -5.45
N LYS A 161 -13.51 7.61 -4.64
CA LYS A 161 -14.76 7.01 -5.13
C LYS A 161 -15.75 8.09 -5.56
N GLU A 162 -15.85 9.19 -4.82
CA GLU A 162 -16.71 10.32 -5.19
C GLU A 162 -16.19 11.00 -6.48
N LEU A 163 -14.91 11.39 -6.51
CA LEU A 163 -14.26 12.03 -7.67
C LEU A 163 -14.47 11.22 -8.95
N LEU A 164 -14.31 9.90 -8.87
CA LEU A 164 -14.36 9.00 -10.02
C LEU A 164 -15.73 8.35 -10.20
N ASN A 165 -16.76 8.79 -9.46
CA ASN A 165 -18.13 8.27 -9.49
C ASN A 165 -18.20 6.72 -9.46
N ILE A 166 -17.61 6.14 -8.41
CA ILE A 166 -17.53 4.71 -8.13
C ILE A 166 -18.55 4.35 -7.06
N LYS A 167 -19.50 3.48 -7.40
CA LYS A 167 -20.66 3.14 -6.54
C LYS A 167 -20.61 1.73 -5.95
N PHE A 168 -19.79 0.85 -6.50
CA PHE A 168 -19.57 -0.50 -5.99
C PHE A 168 -18.62 -0.50 -4.79
#